data_AF-A0AAD0T5B4-F1
#
_entry.id   AF-A0AAD0T5B4-F1
#
_cell.length_a   1.000
_cell.length_b   1.000
_cell.length_c   1.000
_cell.angle_alpha   90.00
_cell.angle_beta   90.00
_cell.angle_gamma   90.00
#
_symmetry.space_group_name_H-M   'P 1'
#
loop_
_entity.id
_entity.type
_entity.pdbx_description
1 polymer ?
#
loop_
_entity_poly.entity_id
_entity_poly.type
_entity_poly.pdbx_seq_one_letter_code
_entity_poly.pdbx_strand_id
1 'polypeptide(L)'
;MFKLISLLSACLVATTAMAEISDLNQNQIERIQQEKDYVGVINPMSLELASSNDDITSGGFNDLMKYVVATPDQEDAGSCLYMSHTGVVEWWYNRLNNLTGSRKVDFAERYYMSLKTEKTNQEEIDNWRTDNIRRINKSSIFFSNKDYRFTKGYYKRVDGKRVVTDKEDEDASYGTSYNWINLTDEISKDANVFKLPKFKREVLFADAERDQWAVGKAPKDIVERIKNALHKRNAPVLVIYNHKGFWHANYIFGYNDNADTKGCPFTTSFITRMQEKYDYWIEKSQTTESDKWRKKYLGYADKAKRREAAVKNRLEEVGGCAKKGVFYVRDSIYGTDTMPEYDYDFSQKGEEGHLNAPLIAREFAWVQTTLNHAIQIYPEGME
;
A
#
# COMPACT_ATOMS: atom_id res chain seq x y z
N MET A 1 -34.87 -24.64 41.47
CA MET A 1 -33.45 -24.23 41.55
C MET A 1 -32.65 -25.41 41.03
N PHE A 2 -31.94 -25.42 39.91
CA PHE A 2 -31.12 -24.42 39.23
C PHE A 2 -31.25 -24.58 37.70
N LYS A 3 -31.30 -23.46 36.98
CA LYS A 3 -31.12 -23.42 35.52
C LYS A 3 -29.62 -23.53 35.23
N LEU A 4 -29.21 -24.53 34.45
CA LEU A 4 -27.90 -24.57 33.83
C LEU A 4 -28.00 -23.83 32.48
N ILE A 5 -27.58 -22.57 32.46
CA ILE A 5 -27.37 -21.84 31.21
C ILE A 5 -25.93 -22.13 30.79
N SER A 6 -25.76 -23.03 29.83
CA SER A 6 -24.48 -23.21 29.15
C SER A 6 -24.21 -21.97 28.28
N LEU A 7 -23.38 -21.06 28.80
CA LEU A 7 -22.72 -20.05 28.00
C LEU A 7 -21.75 -20.75 27.04
N LEU A 8 -22.20 -20.98 25.80
CA LEU A 8 -21.30 -21.13 24.66
C LEU A 8 -20.66 -19.75 24.43
N SER A 9 -19.52 -19.52 25.09
CA SER A 9 -18.55 -18.52 24.64
C SER A 9 -18.02 -18.97 23.29
N ALA A 10 -18.74 -18.62 22.23
CA ALA A 10 -18.18 -18.59 20.90
C ALA A 10 -17.02 -17.59 20.95
N CYS A 11 -15.79 -18.12 21.02
CA CYS A 11 -14.60 -17.41 20.61
C CYS A 11 -14.74 -17.05 19.14
N LEU A 12 -15.51 -16.00 18.84
CA LEU A 12 -15.36 -15.18 17.66
C LEU A 12 -14.01 -14.48 17.79
N VAL A 13 -12.93 -15.24 17.56
CA VAL A 13 -11.72 -14.65 17.00
C VAL A 13 -12.13 -14.28 15.59
N ALA A 14 -12.75 -13.11 15.44
CA ALA A 14 -12.87 -12.46 14.16
C ALA A 14 -11.43 -12.18 13.72
N THR A 15 -10.84 -13.14 13.01
CA THR A 15 -9.62 -12.93 12.24
C THR A 15 -10.00 -12.05 11.06
N THR A 16 -10.41 -10.81 11.33
CA THR A 16 -10.32 -9.74 10.36
C THR A 16 -8.83 -9.55 10.19
N ALA A 17 -8.27 -10.14 9.12
CA ALA A 17 -6.92 -9.78 8.69
C ALA A 17 -6.92 -8.26 8.51
N MET A 18 -6.35 -7.57 9.51
CA MET A 18 -6.38 -6.12 9.59
C MET A 18 -5.36 -5.56 8.61
N ALA A 19 -5.51 -4.29 8.29
CA ALA A 19 -4.55 -3.53 7.49
C ALA A 19 -3.11 -3.52 8.06
N GLU A 20 -2.84 -4.13 9.21
CA GLU A 20 -1.52 -4.19 9.87
C GLU A 20 -0.77 -5.52 9.64
N ILE A 21 -1.37 -6.47 8.91
CA ILE A 21 -0.78 -7.80 8.71
C ILE A 21 -0.02 -7.79 7.39
N SER A 22 1.32 -7.75 7.48
CA SER A 22 2.21 -8.19 6.42
C SER A 22 2.42 -9.70 6.55
N ASP A 23 2.08 -10.47 5.51
CA ASP A 23 2.47 -11.88 5.40
C ASP A 23 3.95 -12.03 4.97
N LEU A 24 4.69 -10.92 4.85
CA LEU A 24 6.11 -10.88 4.55
C LEU A 24 6.93 -10.37 5.72
N ASN A 25 8.08 -11.02 5.95
CA ASN A 25 9.14 -10.46 6.76
C ASN A 25 10.06 -9.55 5.93
N GLN A 26 10.92 -8.79 6.61
CA GLN A 26 11.84 -7.84 5.99
C GLN A 26 12.69 -8.45 4.86
N ASN A 27 13.29 -9.63 5.08
CA ASN A 27 14.09 -10.32 4.05
C ASN A 27 13.28 -10.69 2.79
N GLN A 28 11.96 -10.85 2.89
CA GLN A 28 11.10 -11.08 1.73
C GLN A 28 10.78 -9.77 1.01
N ILE A 29 10.60 -8.67 1.75
CA ILE A 29 10.40 -7.33 1.19
C ILE A 29 11.64 -6.89 0.41
N GLU A 30 12.83 -7.03 1.00
CA GLU A 30 14.11 -6.72 0.34
C GLU A 30 14.31 -7.50 -0.95
N ARG A 31 13.93 -8.78 -0.98
CA ARG A 31 13.98 -9.58 -2.22
C ARG A 31 13.05 -9.03 -3.30
N ILE A 32 11.84 -8.64 -2.93
CA ILE A 32 10.88 -8.04 -3.88
C ILE A 32 11.39 -6.69 -4.41
N GLN A 33 12.03 -5.89 -3.54
CA GLN A 33 12.69 -4.65 -3.92
C GLN A 33 13.81 -4.88 -4.95
N GLN A 34 14.62 -5.92 -4.75
CA GLN A 34 15.71 -6.28 -5.65
C GLN A 34 15.23 -6.81 -7.01
N GLU A 35 14.06 -7.44 -7.06
CA GLU A 35 13.49 -7.99 -8.30
C GLU A 35 13.09 -6.91 -9.33
N LYS A 36 12.96 -5.64 -8.92
CA LYS A 36 12.59 -4.49 -9.78
C LYS A 36 11.44 -4.81 -10.73
N ASP A 37 10.32 -5.26 -10.17
CA ASP A 37 9.16 -5.76 -10.92
C ASP A 37 8.26 -4.65 -11.51
N TYR A 38 8.87 -3.54 -11.92
CA TYR A 38 8.22 -2.40 -12.52
C TYR A 38 8.88 -2.07 -13.87
N VAL A 39 8.18 -1.35 -14.73
CA VAL A 39 8.63 -1.01 -16.09
C VAL A 39 9.80 -0.03 -16.05
N GLY A 40 9.76 0.92 -15.13
CA GLY A 40 10.83 1.89 -14.91
C GLY A 40 10.56 2.80 -13.72
N VAL A 41 11.60 3.46 -13.24
CA VAL A 41 11.50 4.58 -12.30
C VAL A 41 11.35 5.87 -13.10
N ILE A 42 10.45 6.75 -12.68
CA ILE A 42 10.27 8.06 -13.30
C ILE A 42 11.00 9.07 -12.43
N ASN A 43 11.98 9.78 -13.00
CA ASN A 43 12.68 10.81 -12.26
C ASN A 43 11.82 12.10 -12.23
N PRO A 44 11.36 12.58 -11.06
CA PRO A 44 10.58 13.81 -10.99
C PRO A 44 11.37 15.04 -11.46
N MET A 45 12.70 15.02 -11.30
CA MET A 45 13.58 16.14 -11.68
C MET A 45 13.84 16.20 -13.19
N SER A 46 13.67 15.10 -13.92
CA SER A 46 13.88 15.09 -15.38
C SER A 46 12.75 15.76 -16.16
N LEU A 47 11.67 16.19 -15.50
CA LEU A 47 10.50 16.82 -16.14
C LEU A 47 10.58 18.35 -16.20
N GLU A 48 11.42 18.97 -15.37
CA GLU A 48 11.76 20.39 -15.50
C GLU A 48 12.69 20.64 -16.69
N LEU A 49 13.38 19.59 -17.15
CA LEU A 49 14.27 19.59 -18.30
C LEU A 49 13.58 18.85 -19.45
N ALA A 50 12.83 19.58 -20.27
CA ALA A 50 12.13 19.03 -21.44
C ALA A 50 13.10 18.43 -22.48
N SER A 51 13.66 17.25 -22.22
CA SER A 51 14.55 16.57 -23.17
C SER A 51 14.73 15.08 -22.85
N SER A 52 13.82 14.25 -23.34
CA SER A 52 14.21 13.11 -24.19
C SER A 52 12.97 12.48 -24.85
N ASN A 53 13.10 12.10 -26.12
CA ASN A 53 12.06 11.44 -26.90
C ASN A 53 11.85 9.94 -26.53
N ASP A 54 12.59 9.43 -25.53
CA ASP A 54 12.53 8.03 -25.04
C ASP A 54 11.98 7.93 -23.61
N ASP A 55 11.47 9.02 -23.04
CA ASP A 55 10.94 9.02 -21.68
C ASP A 55 9.58 8.29 -21.62
N ILE A 56 9.44 7.40 -20.64
CA ILE A 56 8.20 6.69 -20.26
C ILE A 56 7.04 7.65 -19.97
N THR A 57 7.35 8.93 -19.74
CA THR A 57 6.39 10.02 -19.54
C THR A 57 5.87 10.67 -20.82
N SER A 58 6.55 10.52 -21.96
CA SER A 58 6.25 11.24 -23.19
C SER A 58 4.91 10.84 -23.81
N GLY A 59 4.03 11.81 -24.04
CA GLY A 59 2.68 11.59 -24.58
C GLY A 59 1.70 10.94 -23.60
N GLY A 60 2.05 10.83 -22.31
CA GLY A 60 1.19 10.32 -21.25
C GLY A 60 0.34 11.40 -20.58
N PHE A 61 -0.66 10.96 -19.82
CA PHE A 61 -1.37 11.79 -18.84
C PHE A 61 -0.54 11.83 -17.55
N ASN A 62 0.23 12.91 -17.36
CA ASN A 62 1.18 13.05 -16.25
C ASN A 62 1.05 14.39 -15.48
N ASP A 63 0.03 15.20 -15.77
CA ASP A 63 -0.18 16.53 -15.16
C ASP A 63 -0.35 16.51 -13.63
N LEU A 64 -0.78 15.38 -13.06
CA LEU A 64 -1.00 15.23 -11.62
C LEU A 64 0.31 15.10 -10.82
N MET A 65 1.40 14.75 -11.49
CA MET A 65 2.68 14.40 -10.90
C MET A 65 3.31 15.53 -10.07
N LYS A 66 3.10 16.78 -10.45
CA LYS A 66 3.67 17.96 -9.77
C LYS A 66 3.24 18.12 -8.31
N TYR A 67 2.17 17.43 -7.88
CA TYR A 67 1.66 17.44 -6.51
C TYR A 67 1.99 16.16 -5.72
N VAL A 68 2.62 15.16 -6.33
CA VAL A 68 3.01 13.90 -5.68
C VAL A 68 4.23 14.13 -4.78
N VAL A 69 4.21 13.62 -3.55
CA VAL A 69 5.35 13.63 -2.63
C VAL A 69 5.89 12.21 -2.47
N ALA A 70 7.20 12.11 -2.26
CA ALA A 70 7.86 10.87 -1.93
C ALA A 70 7.48 10.42 -0.51
N THR A 71 7.70 9.15 -0.20
CA THR A 71 7.28 8.54 1.07
C THR A 71 8.43 7.77 1.68
N PRO A 72 8.52 7.71 3.02
CA PRO A 72 9.40 6.74 3.66
C PRO A 72 9.01 5.31 3.24
N ASP A 73 9.99 4.41 3.24
CA ASP A 73 9.77 2.98 3.08
C ASP A 73 8.99 2.46 4.29
N GLN A 74 7.91 1.73 4.02
CA GLN A 74 7.12 1.15 5.09
C GLN A 74 7.85 0.01 5.80
N GLU A 75 8.86 -0.59 5.16
CA GLU A 75 9.49 -1.84 5.61
C GLU A 75 8.40 -2.88 5.96
N ASP A 76 8.56 -3.59 7.07
CA ASP A 76 7.62 -4.61 7.54
C ASP A 76 6.44 -4.06 8.38
N ALA A 77 6.26 -2.74 8.47
CA ALA A 77 5.17 -2.13 9.26
C ALA A 77 3.78 -2.54 8.76
N GLY A 78 3.63 -2.90 7.48
CA GLY A 78 2.34 -3.17 6.87
C GLY A 78 1.46 -1.92 6.83
N SER A 79 2.01 -0.73 6.59
CA SER A 79 1.31 0.56 6.63
C SER A 79 0.81 1.05 5.26
N CYS A 80 1.01 0.29 4.18
CA CYS A 80 0.82 0.71 2.79
C CYS A 80 -0.53 1.38 2.51
N LEU A 81 -1.61 0.91 3.13
CA LEU A 81 -2.93 1.52 2.99
C LEU A 81 -2.98 2.93 3.56
N TYR A 82 -2.41 3.13 4.74
CA TYR A 82 -2.39 4.44 5.41
C TYR A 82 -1.40 5.38 4.72
N MET A 83 -0.27 4.86 4.24
CA MET A 83 0.64 5.65 3.42
C MET A 83 0.00 6.10 2.12
N SER A 84 -0.73 5.21 1.44
CA SER A 84 -1.43 5.52 0.19
C SER A 84 -2.57 6.52 0.40
N HIS A 85 -3.37 6.35 1.46
CA HIS A 85 -4.42 7.31 1.77
C HIS A 85 -3.85 8.69 2.16
N THR A 86 -2.76 8.71 2.93
CA THR A 86 -2.07 9.96 3.28
C THR A 86 -1.57 10.67 2.04
N GLY A 87 -0.91 9.96 1.13
CA GLY A 87 -0.47 10.54 -0.14
C GLY A 87 -1.59 11.09 -1.02
N VAL A 88 -2.80 10.49 -1.01
CA VAL A 88 -3.96 11.06 -1.72
C VAL A 88 -4.48 12.34 -1.05
N VAL A 89 -4.56 12.37 0.29
CA VAL A 89 -4.98 13.55 1.05
C VAL A 89 -3.99 14.71 0.87
N GLU A 90 -2.70 14.39 0.93
CA GLU A 90 -1.60 15.30 0.69
C GLU A 90 -1.61 15.87 -0.73
N TRP A 91 -1.78 15.00 -1.73
CA TRP A 91 -1.90 15.41 -3.12
C TRP A 91 -3.03 16.44 -3.31
N TRP A 92 -4.19 16.20 -2.69
CA TRP A 92 -5.31 17.15 -2.71
C TRP A 92 -4.97 18.45 -1.99
N TYR A 93 -4.35 18.38 -0.81
CA TYR A 93 -3.95 19.58 -0.08
C TYR A 93 -2.99 20.44 -0.91
N ASN A 94 -1.97 19.81 -1.50
CA ASN A 94 -1.01 20.48 -2.36
C ASN A 94 -1.67 21.08 -3.61
N ARG A 95 -2.61 20.36 -4.25
CA ARG A 95 -3.37 20.88 -5.39
C ARG A 95 -4.25 22.07 -5.03
N LEU A 96 -5.06 21.96 -3.98
CA LEU A 96 -6.01 23.00 -3.57
C LEU A 96 -5.31 24.29 -3.15
N ASN A 97 -4.07 24.19 -2.64
CA ASN A 97 -3.26 25.33 -2.21
C ASN A 97 -2.18 25.73 -3.24
N ASN A 98 -2.17 25.12 -4.43
CA ASN A 98 -1.18 25.35 -5.49
C ASN A 98 0.28 25.26 -5.01
N LEU A 99 0.57 24.24 -4.21
CA LEU A 99 1.88 23.93 -3.65
C LEU A 99 2.61 22.92 -4.53
N THR A 100 3.77 23.29 -5.04
CA THR A 100 4.60 22.49 -5.95
C THR A 100 6.07 22.59 -5.55
N GLY A 101 6.90 21.67 -6.06
CA GLY A 101 8.34 21.66 -5.75
C GLY A 101 8.60 21.54 -4.25
N SER A 102 9.51 22.37 -3.73
CA SER A 102 9.87 22.43 -2.30
C SER A 102 8.77 23.01 -1.40
N ARG A 103 7.70 23.59 -1.97
CA ARG A 103 6.57 24.15 -1.20
C ARG A 103 5.51 23.11 -0.85
N LYS A 104 5.60 21.89 -1.40
CA LYS A 104 4.67 20.81 -1.09
C LYS A 104 4.73 20.49 0.40
N VAL A 105 3.56 20.23 0.98
CA VAL A 105 3.46 19.68 2.33
C VAL A 105 3.63 18.17 2.24
N ASP A 106 4.44 17.64 3.15
CA ASP A 106 4.62 16.22 3.44
C ASP A 106 3.83 15.87 4.72
N PHE A 107 2.86 14.98 4.63
CA PHE A 107 1.92 14.66 5.69
C PHE A 107 2.31 13.39 6.47
N ALA A 108 2.22 13.44 7.80
CA ALA A 108 2.55 12.33 8.70
C ALA A 108 1.66 11.08 8.52
N GLU A 109 2.14 10.04 7.83
CA GLU A 109 1.40 8.76 7.71
C GLU A 109 1.08 8.14 9.07
N ARG A 110 2.00 8.31 10.03
CA ARG A 110 1.87 7.85 11.42
C ARG A 110 0.65 8.44 12.12
N TYR A 111 0.26 9.68 11.78
CA TYR A 111 -0.94 10.29 12.35
C TYR A 111 -2.21 9.52 11.92
N TYR A 112 -2.30 9.16 10.64
CA TYR A 112 -3.42 8.37 10.14
C TYR A 112 -3.45 6.96 10.78
N MET A 113 -2.28 6.33 10.92
CA MET A 113 -2.16 5.05 11.64
C MET A 113 -2.69 5.18 13.08
N SER A 114 -2.36 6.27 13.78
CA SER A 114 -2.86 6.56 15.12
C SER A 114 -4.39 6.71 15.18
N LEU A 115 -5.01 7.37 14.19
CA LEU A 115 -6.47 7.45 14.09
C LEU A 115 -7.12 6.06 13.97
N LYS A 116 -6.46 5.11 13.28
CA LYS A 116 -6.92 3.72 13.24
C LYS A 116 -6.73 3.03 14.59
N THR A 117 -5.58 3.19 15.23
CA THR A 117 -5.28 2.58 16.55
C THR A 117 -6.31 3.02 17.59
N GLU A 118 -6.67 4.30 17.59
CA GLU A 118 -7.71 4.88 18.46
C GLU A 118 -9.14 4.58 18.02
N LYS A 119 -9.33 3.78 16.97
CA LYS A 119 -10.66 3.45 16.42
C LYS A 119 -11.49 4.71 16.11
N THR A 120 -10.86 5.80 15.71
CA THR A 120 -11.54 7.05 15.35
C THR A 120 -12.59 6.77 14.28
N ASN A 121 -13.86 7.13 14.55
CA ASN A 121 -14.99 6.94 13.62
C ASN A 121 -15.23 5.47 13.20
N GLN A 122 -14.88 4.50 14.04
CA GLN A 122 -14.95 3.07 13.70
C GLN A 122 -16.36 2.59 13.37
N GLU A 123 -17.38 3.20 13.97
CA GLU A 123 -18.80 2.98 13.72
C GLU A 123 -19.20 3.26 12.27
N GLU A 124 -18.47 4.16 11.59
CA GLU A 124 -18.68 4.51 10.17
C GLU A 124 -17.78 3.69 9.22
N ILE A 125 -17.04 2.68 9.69
CA ILE A 125 -16.15 1.85 8.87
C ILE A 125 -16.76 0.45 8.70
N ASP A 126 -17.55 0.24 7.63
CA ASP A 126 -18.06 -1.11 7.26
C ASP A 126 -16.97 -1.90 6.51
N ASN A 127 -16.36 -1.27 5.50
CA ASN A 127 -15.30 -1.90 4.74
C ASN A 127 -13.98 -1.15 4.91
N TRP A 128 -13.09 -1.64 5.77
CA TRP A 128 -11.79 -1.02 6.03
C TRP A 128 -10.95 -0.79 4.76
N ARG A 129 -11.09 -1.62 3.73
CA ARG A 129 -10.36 -1.43 2.46
C ARG A 129 -10.73 -0.13 1.74
N THR A 130 -11.95 0.33 1.90
CA THR A 130 -12.47 1.49 1.16
C THR A 130 -12.80 2.68 2.04
N ASP A 131 -13.14 2.45 3.31
CA ASP A 131 -13.83 3.43 4.15
C ASP A 131 -12.88 4.26 5.02
N ASN A 132 -11.58 3.95 5.05
CA ASN A 132 -10.63 4.59 5.96
C ASN A 132 -10.63 6.12 5.89
N ILE A 133 -10.92 6.72 4.73
CA ILE A 133 -11.03 8.18 4.58
C ILE A 133 -12.00 8.82 5.57
N ARG A 134 -13.01 8.08 6.04
CA ARG A 134 -13.98 8.56 7.04
C ARG A 134 -13.33 8.85 8.39
N ARG A 135 -12.17 8.27 8.71
CA ARG A 135 -11.39 8.63 9.91
C ARG A 135 -10.84 10.06 9.81
N ILE A 136 -10.33 10.41 8.63
CA ILE A 136 -9.84 11.76 8.33
C ILE A 136 -10.99 12.77 8.33
N ASN A 137 -12.15 12.42 7.79
CA ASN A 137 -13.32 13.31 7.88
C ASN A 137 -13.73 13.60 9.33
N LYS A 138 -13.60 12.62 10.23
CA LYS A 138 -13.90 12.81 11.65
C LYS A 138 -12.89 13.70 12.35
N SER A 139 -11.59 13.56 12.06
CA SER A 139 -10.55 14.43 12.63
C SER A 139 -10.57 15.83 12.01
N SER A 140 -10.86 15.93 10.71
CA SER A 140 -10.80 17.15 9.88
C SER A 140 -9.45 17.88 9.89
N ILE A 141 -8.41 17.24 10.42
CA ILE A 141 -7.06 17.81 10.56
C ILE A 141 -6.00 16.78 10.19
N PHE A 142 -4.80 17.28 9.90
CA PHE A 142 -3.59 16.51 9.71
C PHE A 142 -2.35 17.26 10.25
N PHE A 143 -1.23 16.55 10.38
CA PHE A 143 0.05 17.09 10.84
C PHE A 143 1.14 16.83 9.80
N SER A 144 2.17 17.68 9.75
CA SER A 144 3.29 17.44 8.85
C SER A 144 4.10 16.22 9.31
N ASN A 145 4.73 15.53 8.37
CA ASN A 145 5.65 14.43 8.68
C ASN A 145 6.77 14.93 9.62
N LYS A 146 7.27 16.15 9.43
CA LYS A 146 8.26 16.77 10.34
C LYS A 146 7.79 16.83 11.80
N ASP A 147 6.50 17.07 12.04
CA ASP A 147 5.95 17.22 13.39
C ASP A 147 5.57 15.86 14.03
N TYR A 148 5.28 14.84 13.22
CA TYR A 148 4.92 13.50 13.71
C TYR A 148 5.42 12.39 12.77
N ARG A 149 6.73 12.20 12.76
CA ARG A 149 7.46 11.39 11.79
C ARG A 149 7.04 9.93 11.77
N PHE A 150 7.00 9.33 10.57
CA PHE A 150 7.15 7.89 10.43
C PHE A 150 8.56 7.49 10.91
N THR A 151 8.68 6.55 11.84
CA THR A 151 9.91 6.35 12.62
C THR A 151 10.18 4.88 12.95
N LYS A 152 11.37 4.55 13.45
CA LYS A 152 11.67 3.27 14.08
C LYS A 152 11.76 3.47 15.60
N GLY A 153 11.45 2.42 16.35
CA GLY A 153 11.52 2.47 17.81
C GLY A 153 11.36 1.09 18.42
N TYR A 154 11.68 0.99 19.71
CA TYR A 154 11.51 -0.23 20.49
C TYR A 154 10.06 -0.39 20.93
N TYR A 155 9.48 -1.54 20.62
CA TYR A 155 8.13 -1.92 21.02
C TYR A 155 8.08 -3.38 21.45
N LYS A 156 7.10 -3.70 22.30
CA LYS A 156 6.73 -5.09 22.59
C LYS A 156 5.22 -5.28 22.51
N ARG A 157 4.78 -6.53 22.60
CA ARG A 157 3.35 -6.87 22.65
C ARG A 157 2.91 -7.21 24.07
N VAL A 158 1.96 -6.45 24.61
CA VAL A 158 1.28 -6.72 25.88
C VAL A 158 -0.22 -6.87 25.58
N ASP A 159 -0.80 -8.02 25.93
CA ASP A 159 -2.21 -8.36 25.65
C ASP A 159 -2.62 -8.14 24.18
N GLY A 160 -1.72 -8.50 23.26
CA GLY A 160 -1.92 -8.36 21.82
C GLY A 160 -1.78 -6.94 21.27
N LYS A 161 -1.55 -5.93 22.11
CA LYS A 161 -1.32 -4.53 21.72
C LYS A 161 0.17 -4.20 21.71
N ARG A 162 0.61 -3.36 20.76
CA ARG A 162 1.95 -2.82 20.76
C ARG A 162 2.05 -1.69 21.79
N VAL A 163 3.11 -1.69 22.58
CA VAL A 163 3.43 -0.64 23.56
C VAL A 163 4.90 -0.26 23.43
N VAL A 164 5.23 0.98 23.79
CA VAL A 164 6.62 1.45 23.83
C VAL A 164 7.39 0.62 24.84
N THR A 165 8.62 0.27 24.50
CA THR A 165 9.61 -0.29 25.43
C THR A 165 10.98 0.26 25.11
N ASP A 166 12.03 -0.29 25.71
CA ASP A 166 13.42 0.05 25.46
C ASP A 166 14.24 -1.17 25.02
N LYS A 167 15.52 -0.95 24.73
CA LYS A 167 16.44 -1.97 24.22
C LYS A 167 16.85 -3.03 25.25
N GLU A 168 16.68 -2.74 26.54
CA GLU A 168 17.10 -3.63 27.64
C GLU A 168 16.00 -4.65 27.99
N ASP A 169 14.78 -4.44 27.49
CA ASP A 169 13.67 -5.37 27.63
C ASP A 169 13.86 -6.58 26.72
N GLU A 170 13.90 -7.78 27.31
CA GLU A 170 14.14 -9.05 26.60
C GLU A 170 13.08 -9.36 25.53
N ASP A 171 11.87 -8.83 25.68
CA ASP A 171 10.76 -9.00 24.73
C ASP A 171 10.68 -7.87 23.69
N ALA A 172 11.67 -6.95 23.67
CA ALA A 172 11.68 -5.83 22.76
C ALA A 172 11.95 -6.25 21.30
N SER A 173 11.18 -5.64 20.40
CA SER A 173 11.45 -5.62 18.97
C SER A 173 11.72 -4.17 18.56
N TYR A 174 12.66 -3.96 17.65
CA TYR A 174 12.96 -2.65 17.08
C TYR A 174 12.51 -2.60 15.62
N GLY A 175 11.84 -1.54 15.20
CA GLY A 175 11.50 -1.34 13.78
C GLY A 175 10.29 -0.43 13.54
N THR A 176 9.87 -0.33 12.28
CA THR A 176 8.80 0.57 11.81
C THR A 176 7.40 0.14 12.27
N SER A 177 7.23 -1.10 12.74
CA SER A 177 6.01 -1.52 13.46
C SER A 177 5.72 -0.66 14.70
N TYR A 178 6.70 0.10 15.21
CA TYR A 178 6.52 1.11 16.27
C TYR A 178 5.45 2.17 15.92
N ASN A 179 5.28 2.49 14.64
CA ASN A 179 4.31 3.50 14.17
C ASN A 179 2.83 3.16 14.44
N TRP A 180 2.54 1.91 14.83
CA TRP A 180 1.18 1.50 15.24
C TRP A 180 0.81 1.89 16.67
N ILE A 181 1.77 2.38 17.46
CA ILE A 181 1.52 2.92 18.79
C ILE A 181 1.02 4.36 18.64
N ASN A 182 -0.16 4.64 19.19
CA ASN A 182 -0.65 6.01 19.25
C ASN A 182 0.20 6.81 20.25
N LEU A 183 0.97 7.77 19.72
CA LEU A 183 1.74 8.74 20.48
C LEU A 183 1.39 10.17 20.05
N THR A 184 0.13 10.42 19.69
CA THR A 184 -0.31 11.75 19.25
C THR A 184 -0.20 12.82 20.34
N ASP A 185 -0.13 12.43 21.61
CA ASP A 185 0.16 13.31 22.74
C ASP A 185 1.61 13.84 22.74
N GLU A 186 2.53 13.23 21.96
CA GLU A 186 3.91 13.69 21.80
C GLU A 186 4.05 14.77 20.71
N ILE A 187 2.99 15.02 19.93
CA ILE A 187 3.01 16.07 18.90
C ILE A 187 3.17 17.42 19.61
N SER A 188 4.19 18.19 19.18
CA SER A 188 4.46 19.50 19.75
C SER A 188 3.22 20.40 19.74
N LYS A 189 3.01 21.17 20.81
CA LYS A 189 1.94 22.17 20.87
C LYS A 189 2.09 23.28 19.82
N ASP A 190 3.32 23.47 19.33
CA ASP A 190 3.67 24.42 18.27
C ASP A 190 3.61 23.78 16.87
N ALA A 191 3.25 22.50 16.76
CA ALA A 191 3.11 21.81 15.49
C ALA A 191 2.04 22.48 14.62
N ASN A 192 2.27 22.51 13.32
CA ASN A 192 1.29 23.10 12.42
C ASN A 192 0.10 22.16 12.20
N VAL A 193 -1.11 22.64 12.50
CA VAL A 193 -2.36 21.90 12.31
C VAL A 193 -2.95 22.25 10.95
N PHE A 194 -2.92 21.29 10.02
CA PHE A 194 -3.46 21.46 8.68
C PHE A 194 -4.94 21.10 8.68
N LYS A 195 -5.82 22.08 8.44
CA LYS A 195 -7.25 21.83 8.26
C LYS A 195 -7.49 21.20 6.90
N LEU A 196 -8.29 20.14 6.87
CA LEU A 196 -8.63 19.41 5.66
C LEU A 196 -10.10 19.65 5.27
N PRO A 197 -10.43 19.64 3.97
CA PRO A 197 -11.82 19.54 3.55
C PRO A 197 -12.38 18.16 3.94
N LYS A 198 -13.71 18.04 3.95
CA LYS A 198 -14.33 16.72 3.97
C LYS A 198 -14.12 16.05 2.62
N PHE A 199 -13.84 14.76 2.65
CA PHE A 199 -13.65 13.95 1.45
C PHE A 199 -14.80 12.95 1.26
N LYS A 200 -15.18 12.72 0.00
CA LYS A 200 -15.97 11.57 -0.42
C LYS A 200 -15.04 10.50 -0.99
N ARG A 201 -15.58 9.28 -1.05
CA ARG A 201 -15.00 8.17 -1.81
C ARG A 201 -15.98 7.68 -2.86
N GLU A 202 -15.48 7.40 -4.05
CA GLU A 202 -16.17 6.65 -5.09
C GLU A 202 -15.47 5.31 -5.27
N VAL A 203 -16.23 4.21 -5.19
CA VAL A 203 -15.68 2.86 -5.42
C VAL A 203 -15.85 2.55 -6.89
N LEU A 204 -14.73 2.55 -7.62
CA LEU A 204 -14.68 2.21 -9.03
C LEU A 204 -14.80 0.69 -9.23
N PHE A 205 -14.23 -0.05 -8.27
CA PHE A 205 -14.32 -1.50 -8.18
C PHE A 205 -13.98 -1.96 -6.76
N ALA A 206 -14.67 -3.00 -6.29
CA ALA A 206 -14.34 -3.71 -5.07
C ALA A 206 -14.70 -5.19 -5.27
N ASP A 207 -13.83 -6.09 -4.83
CA ASP A 207 -14.10 -7.52 -4.82
C ASP A 207 -15.35 -7.82 -3.97
N ALA A 208 -16.32 -8.51 -4.58
CA ALA A 208 -17.61 -8.80 -3.96
C ALA A 208 -17.47 -9.75 -2.77
N GLU A 209 -16.45 -10.62 -2.78
CA GLU A 209 -16.13 -11.55 -1.69
C GLU A 209 -15.37 -10.85 -0.54
N ARG A 210 -14.98 -9.58 -0.71
CA ARG A 210 -14.21 -8.79 0.25
C ARG A 210 -12.89 -9.49 0.64
N ASP A 211 -12.30 -10.28 -0.27
CA ASP A 211 -11.02 -10.96 -0.07
C ASP A 211 -9.86 -10.08 -0.56
N GLN A 212 -9.12 -9.51 0.38
CA GLN A 212 -7.95 -8.66 0.07
C GLN A 212 -6.80 -9.41 -0.59
N TRP A 213 -6.82 -10.74 -0.56
CA TRP A 213 -5.79 -11.56 -1.21
C TRP A 213 -6.21 -12.06 -2.58
N ALA A 214 -7.43 -11.75 -3.02
CA ALA A 214 -7.93 -12.21 -4.30
C ALA A 214 -7.12 -11.58 -5.46
N VAL A 215 -6.99 -12.38 -6.52
CA VAL A 215 -6.37 -12.03 -7.80
C VAL A 215 -7.31 -12.47 -8.91
N GLY A 216 -7.16 -11.87 -10.09
CA GLY A 216 -7.99 -12.17 -11.26
C GLY A 216 -9.44 -11.70 -11.14
N LYS A 217 -9.76 -10.82 -10.18
CA LYS A 217 -11.14 -10.36 -9.90
C LYS A 217 -11.51 -9.05 -10.60
N ALA A 218 -10.53 -8.23 -10.97
CA ALA A 218 -10.79 -6.92 -11.59
C ALA A 218 -11.61 -7.07 -12.88
N PRO A 219 -12.57 -6.17 -13.17
CA PRO A 219 -13.38 -6.25 -14.39
C PRO A 219 -12.53 -5.98 -15.65
N LYS A 220 -12.97 -6.45 -16.82
CA LYS A 220 -12.18 -6.36 -18.07
C LYS A 220 -11.85 -4.92 -18.49
N ASP A 221 -12.73 -3.99 -18.15
CA ASP A 221 -12.64 -2.56 -18.42
C ASP A 221 -11.94 -1.77 -17.29
N ILE A 222 -11.32 -2.42 -16.30
CA ILE A 222 -10.74 -1.73 -15.12
C ILE A 222 -9.72 -0.65 -15.50
N VAL A 223 -8.92 -0.87 -16.55
CA VAL A 223 -7.93 0.09 -17.05
C VAL A 223 -8.62 1.38 -17.46
N GLU A 224 -9.69 1.27 -18.27
CA GLU A 224 -10.46 2.42 -18.74
C GLU A 224 -11.26 3.07 -17.61
N ARG A 225 -11.77 2.31 -16.64
CA ARG A 225 -12.41 2.88 -15.43
C ARG A 225 -11.44 3.77 -14.65
N ILE A 226 -10.20 3.32 -14.45
CA ILE A 226 -9.18 4.09 -13.75
C ILE A 226 -8.82 5.34 -14.56
N LYS A 227 -8.56 5.21 -15.86
CA LYS A 227 -8.26 6.37 -16.74
C LYS A 227 -9.39 7.40 -16.74
N ASN A 228 -10.64 6.95 -16.88
CA ASN A 228 -11.80 7.83 -16.86
C ASN A 228 -11.94 8.54 -15.51
N ALA A 229 -11.68 7.86 -14.39
CA ALA A 229 -11.66 8.48 -13.08
C ALA A 229 -10.55 9.52 -12.94
N LEU A 230 -9.33 9.21 -13.40
CA LEU A 230 -8.21 10.15 -13.44
C LEU A 230 -8.58 11.42 -14.20
N HIS A 231 -9.18 11.31 -15.39
CA HIS A 231 -9.62 12.46 -16.19
C HIS A 231 -10.78 13.23 -15.56
N LYS A 232 -11.86 12.52 -15.18
CA LYS A 232 -13.10 13.13 -14.68
C LYS A 232 -12.84 14.04 -13.48
N ARG A 233 -12.01 13.60 -12.54
CA ARG A 233 -11.71 14.36 -11.31
C ARG A 233 -10.34 15.03 -11.33
N ASN A 234 -9.56 14.76 -12.38
CA ASN A 234 -8.18 15.19 -12.51
C ASN A 234 -7.39 14.85 -11.24
N ALA A 235 -7.56 13.65 -10.67
CA ALA A 235 -7.10 13.29 -9.32
C ALA A 235 -6.73 11.81 -9.20
N PRO A 236 -5.81 11.42 -8.29
CA PRO A 236 -5.34 10.05 -8.16
C PRO A 236 -6.43 9.04 -7.80
N VAL A 237 -6.17 7.77 -8.17
CA VAL A 237 -6.99 6.61 -7.82
C VAL A 237 -6.18 5.71 -6.92
N LEU A 238 -6.67 5.46 -5.71
CA LEU A 238 -6.07 4.50 -4.79
C LEU A 238 -6.48 3.08 -5.19
N VAL A 239 -5.53 2.16 -5.22
CA VAL A 239 -5.77 0.76 -5.57
C VAL A 239 -5.22 -0.18 -4.51
N ILE A 240 -5.91 -1.31 -4.34
CA ILE A 240 -5.48 -2.42 -3.50
C ILE A 240 -5.36 -3.65 -4.39
N TYR A 241 -4.24 -4.36 -4.26
CA TYR A 241 -3.89 -5.48 -5.11
C TYR A 241 -3.09 -6.52 -4.35
N ASN A 242 -2.96 -7.72 -4.92
CA ASN A 242 -2.06 -8.74 -4.40
C ASN A 242 -0.67 -8.59 -5.02
N HIS A 243 0.30 -8.26 -4.20
CA HIS A 243 1.70 -8.17 -4.53
C HIS A 243 2.39 -9.50 -4.18
N LYS A 244 2.49 -10.42 -5.15
CA LYS A 244 3.29 -11.65 -4.99
C LYS A 244 2.97 -12.48 -3.72
N GLY A 245 1.72 -12.47 -3.33
CA GLY A 245 1.20 -13.21 -2.19
C GLY A 245 1.13 -12.43 -0.89
N PHE A 246 1.36 -11.11 -0.88
CA PHE A 246 0.83 -10.22 0.15
C PHE A 246 -0.13 -9.17 -0.42
N TRP A 247 -1.02 -8.58 0.38
CA TRP A 247 -1.89 -7.50 -0.08
C TRP A 247 -1.13 -6.17 0.05
N HIS A 248 -1.29 -5.28 -0.92
CA HIS A 248 -0.60 -3.99 -0.95
C HIS A 248 -1.53 -2.91 -1.46
N ALA A 249 -1.23 -1.66 -1.08
CA ALA A 249 -1.94 -0.49 -1.55
C ALA A 249 -0.96 0.56 -2.07
N ASN A 250 -1.35 1.23 -3.15
CA ASN A 250 -0.67 2.39 -3.72
C ASN A 250 -1.72 3.29 -4.39
N TYR A 251 -1.29 4.39 -5.00
CA TYR A 251 -2.19 5.17 -5.85
C TYR A 251 -1.60 5.42 -7.23
N ILE A 252 -2.49 5.40 -8.22
CA ILE A 252 -2.24 5.72 -9.61
C ILE A 252 -2.56 7.20 -9.80
N PHE A 253 -1.64 7.96 -10.39
CA PHE A 253 -1.84 9.39 -10.66
C PHE A 253 -1.68 9.74 -12.15
N GLY A 254 -1.39 8.76 -13.00
CA GLY A 254 -1.32 8.99 -14.43
C GLY A 254 -1.08 7.72 -15.23
N TYR A 255 -0.95 7.87 -16.55
CA TYR A 255 -0.75 6.73 -17.45
C TYR A 255 -0.13 7.14 -18.79
N ASN A 256 0.39 6.17 -19.53
CA ASN A 256 0.79 6.33 -20.93
C ASN A 256 0.50 5.08 -21.74
N ASP A 257 -0.39 5.23 -22.72
CA ASP A 257 -0.80 4.15 -23.63
C ASP A 257 0.29 3.72 -24.61
N ASN A 258 1.32 4.56 -24.81
CA ASN A 258 2.35 4.37 -25.81
C ASN A 258 3.66 3.81 -25.25
N ALA A 259 3.87 3.90 -23.94
CA ALA A 259 5.06 3.42 -23.26
C ALA A 259 5.18 1.89 -23.36
N ASP A 260 6.38 1.42 -23.66
CA ASP A 260 6.74 -0.01 -23.71
C ASP A 260 6.59 -0.65 -22.33
N THR A 261 5.88 -1.78 -22.25
CA THR A 261 5.65 -2.50 -20.99
C THR A 261 6.83 -3.35 -20.54
N LYS A 262 7.89 -3.45 -21.35
CA LYS A 262 9.09 -4.26 -21.07
C LYS A 262 8.76 -5.72 -20.74
N GLY A 263 7.69 -6.24 -21.34
CA GLY A 263 7.26 -7.63 -21.13
C GLY A 263 6.50 -7.87 -19.82
N CYS A 264 5.84 -6.84 -19.27
CA CYS A 264 5.00 -6.95 -18.06
C CYS A 264 5.74 -7.55 -16.86
N PRO A 265 6.80 -6.88 -16.36
CA PRO A 265 7.69 -7.43 -15.33
C PRO A 265 6.94 -7.77 -14.04
N PHE A 266 5.93 -6.99 -13.65
CA PHE A 266 5.15 -7.27 -12.45
C PHE A 266 4.37 -8.58 -12.60
N THR A 267 3.60 -8.68 -13.68
CA THR A 267 2.69 -9.80 -13.91
C THR A 267 3.48 -11.11 -14.09
N THR A 268 4.57 -11.05 -14.86
CA THR A 268 5.44 -12.20 -15.11
C THR A 268 6.13 -12.67 -13.82
N SER A 269 6.70 -11.74 -13.05
CA SER A 269 7.35 -12.11 -11.77
C SER A 269 6.35 -12.60 -10.73
N PHE A 270 5.10 -12.12 -10.73
CA PHE A 270 4.04 -12.68 -9.89
C PHE A 270 3.81 -14.17 -10.16
N ILE A 271 3.68 -14.53 -11.43
CA ILE A 271 3.49 -15.93 -11.85
C ILE A 271 4.66 -16.80 -11.39
N THR A 272 5.90 -16.37 -11.68
CA THR A 272 7.12 -17.07 -11.25
C THR A 272 7.12 -17.27 -9.74
N ARG A 273 6.81 -16.21 -8.98
CA ARG A 273 6.82 -16.24 -7.52
C ARG A 273 5.77 -17.18 -6.93
N MET A 274 4.59 -17.30 -7.55
CA MET A 274 3.58 -18.27 -7.09
C MET A 274 4.03 -19.70 -7.36
N GLN A 275 4.70 -19.97 -8.48
CA GLN A 275 5.27 -21.28 -8.78
C GLN A 275 6.38 -21.64 -7.79
N GLU A 276 7.32 -20.73 -7.48
CA GLU A 276 8.33 -20.95 -6.45
C GLU A 276 7.72 -21.23 -5.07
N LYS A 277 6.67 -20.49 -4.69
CA LYS A 277 5.95 -20.74 -3.44
C LYS A 277 5.30 -22.12 -3.44
N TYR A 278 4.73 -22.57 -4.55
CA TYR A 278 4.18 -23.91 -4.69
C TYR A 278 5.28 -24.96 -4.46
N ASP A 279 6.39 -24.87 -5.18
CA ASP A 279 7.49 -25.85 -5.10
C ASP A 279 8.07 -25.92 -3.68
N TYR A 280 8.30 -24.77 -3.04
CA TYR A 280 8.75 -24.68 -1.66
C TYR A 280 7.81 -25.40 -0.67
N TRP A 281 6.49 -25.18 -0.80
CA TRP A 281 5.52 -25.81 0.11
C TRP A 281 5.35 -27.30 -0.14
N ILE A 282 5.51 -27.76 -1.39
CA ILE A 282 5.54 -29.19 -1.72
C ILE A 282 6.75 -29.85 -1.05
N GLU A 283 7.95 -29.29 -1.21
CA GLU A 283 9.18 -29.81 -0.58
C GLU A 283 9.06 -29.85 0.95
N LYS A 284 8.57 -28.76 1.57
CA LYS A 284 8.30 -28.71 3.01
C LYS A 284 7.29 -29.76 3.48
N SER A 285 6.30 -30.08 2.66
CA SER A 285 5.31 -31.12 2.98
C SER A 285 5.91 -32.52 2.95
N GLN A 286 6.80 -32.79 2.00
CA GLN A 286 7.47 -34.09 1.82
C GLN A 286 8.49 -34.37 2.93
N THR A 287 9.19 -33.34 3.39
CA THR A 287 10.22 -33.42 4.44
C THR A 287 9.66 -33.34 5.87
N THR A 288 8.36 -33.09 6.02
CA THR A 288 7.71 -32.97 7.33
C THR A 288 7.16 -34.32 7.82
N GLU A 289 7.56 -34.71 9.03
CA GLU A 289 7.04 -35.91 9.69
C GLU A 289 5.61 -35.72 10.20
N SER A 290 5.27 -34.52 10.70
CA SER A 290 3.96 -34.23 11.28
C SER A 290 2.85 -34.16 10.23
N ASP A 291 1.87 -35.07 10.31
CA ASP A 291 0.70 -35.09 9.43
C ASP A 291 -0.10 -33.78 9.42
N LYS A 292 -0.22 -33.14 10.59
CA LYS A 292 -0.91 -31.85 10.73
C LYS A 292 -0.23 -30.78 9.88
N TRP A 293 1.09 -30.68 9.98
CA TRP A 293 1.86 -29.70 9.22
C TRP A 293 1.95 -30.05 7.75
N ARG A 294 2.08 -31.34 7.40
CA ARG A 294 2.01 -31.81 6.02
C ARG A 294 0.73 -31.35 5.32
N LYS A 295 -0.43 -31.59 5.94
CA LYS A 295 -1.73 -31.11 5.42
C LYS A 295 -1.78 -29.59 5.26
N LYS A 296 -1.22 -28.85 6.23
CA LYS A 296 -1.17 -27.38 6.20
C LYS A 296 -0.30 -26.86 5.05
N TYR A 297 0.88 -27.44 4.83
CA TYR A 297 1.78 -27.08 3.72
C TYR A 297 1.18 -27.42 2.36
N LEU A 298 0.52 -28.58 2.22
CA LEU A 298 -0.24 -28.90 1.01
C LEU A 298 -1.34 -27.86 0.73
N GLY A 299 -2.03 -27.38 1.77
CA GLY A 299 -2.99 -26.28 1.64
C GLY A 299 -2.35 -24.95 1.22
N TYR A 300 -1.11 -24.67 1.62
CA TYR A 300 -0.37 -23.49 1.15
C TYR A 300 0.09 -23.63 -0.30
N ALA A 301 0.55 -24.81 -0.70
CA ALA A 301 0.89 -25.12 -2.09
C ALA A 301 -0.34 -24.94 -3.00
N ASP A 302 -1.48 -25.52 -2.64
CA ASP A 302 -2.73 -25.38 -3.38
C ASP A 302 -3.17 -23.92 -3.54
N LYS A 303 -3.07 -23.11 -2.46
CA LYS A 303 -3.35 -21.67 -2.53
C LYS A 303 -2.43 -20.95 -3.52
N ALA A 304 -1.13 -21.26 -3.52
CA ALA A 304 -0.18 -20.68 -4.46
C ALA A 304 -0.53 -21.05 -5.91
N LYS A 305 -0.83 -22.34 -6.17
CA LYS A 305 -1.22 -22.82 -7.49
C LYS A 305 -2.51 -22.18 -8.00
N ARG A 306 -3.51 -22.03 -7.13
CA ARG A 306 -4.77 -21.34 -7.49
C ARG A 306 -4.56 -19.87 -7.85
N ARG A 307 -3.70 -19.16 -7.11
CA ARG A 307 -3.36 -17.75 -7.42
C ARG A 307 -2.58 -17.63 -8.73
N GLU A 308 -1.61 -18.51 -8.96
CA GLU A 308 -0.87 -18.60 -10.22
C GLU A 308 -1.83 -18.79 -11.41
N ALA A 309 -2.72 -19.79 -11.31
CA ALA A 309 -3.69 -20.10 -12.35
C ALA A 309 -4.66 -18.93 -12.58
N ALA A 310 -5.16 -18.30 -11.52
CA ALA A 310 -6.04 -17.14 -11.63
C ALA A 310 -5.38 -15.97 -12.38
N VAL A 311 -4.10 -15.67 -12.10
CA VAL A 311 -3.36 -14.61 -12.82
C VAL A 311 -3.07 -15.01 -14.27
N LYS A 312 -2.64 -16.25 -14.52
CA LYS A 312 -2.39 -16.76 -15.90
C LYS A 312 -3.65 -16.70 -16.76
N ASN A 313 -4.74 -17.30 -16.28
CA ASN A 313 -6.01 -17.33 -16.99
C ASN A 313 -6.50 -15.90 -17.24
N ARG A 314 -6.38 -15.02 -16.24
CA ARG A 314 -6.78 -13.63 -16.40
C ARG A 314 -5.94 -12.89 -17.44
N LEU A 315 -4.64 -13.12 -17.46
CA LEU A 315 -3.74 -12.53 -18.45
C LEU A 315 -4.09 -13.00 -19.87
N GLU A 316 -4.39 -14.29 -20.05
CA GLU A 316 -4.85 -14.84 -21.32
C GLU A 316 -6.20 -14.23 -21.77
N GLU A 317 -7.16 -14.10 -20.85
CA GLU A 317 -8.48 -13.51 -21.12
C GLU A 317 -8.42 -12.06 -21.61
N VAL A 318 -7.41 -11.30 -21.19
CA VAL A 318 -7.22 -9.88 -21.60
C VAL A 318 -6.26 -9.74 -22.79
N GLY A 319 -5.88 -10.84 -23.44
CA GLY A 319 -5.05 -10.84 -24.65
C GLY A 319 -3.54 -10.94 -24.42
N GLY A 320 -3.12 -11.36 -23.23
CA GLY A 320 -1.71 -11.51 -22.86
C GLY A 320 -1.07 -10.21 -22.37
N CYS A 321 0.26 -10.20 -22.28
CA CYS A 321 1.00 -8.99 -22.00
C CYS A 321 0.98 -8.06 -23.22
N ALA A 322 0.23 -6.97 -23.14
CA ALA A 322 0.27 -5.92 -24.16
C ALA A 322 1.68 -5.33 -24.25
N LYS A 323 2.13 -4.99 -25.47
CA LYS A 323 3.46 -4.38 -25.69
C LYS A 323 3.56 -2.95 -25.16
N LYS A 324 2.43 -2.28 -24.96
CA LYS A 324 2.35 -0.88 -24.56
C LYS A 324 1.27 -0.65 -23.51
N GLY A 325 1.43 0.40 -22.71
CA GLY A 325 0.44 0.82 -21.73
C GLY A 325 0.91 0.65 -20.30
N VAL A 326 1.17 1.76 -19.62
CA VAL A 326 1.62 1.80 -18.22
C VAL A 326 0.82 2.81 -17.41
N PHE A 327 0.63 2.51 -16.13
CA PHE A 327 0.21 3.46 -15.11
C PHE A 327 1.42 4.06 -14.39
N TYR A 328 1.30 5.31 -13.97
CA TYR A 328 2.24 5.96 -13.07
C TYR A 328 1.72 5.87 -11.64
N VAL A 329 2.59 5.38 -10.76
CA VAL A 329 2.22 4.89 -9.44
C VAL A 329 3.16 5.47 -8.39
N ARG A 330 2.60 5.91 -7.26
CA ARG A 330 3.38 6.22 -6.05
C ARG A 330 3.29 5.03 -5.12
N ASP A 331 4.40 4.37 -4.90
CA ASP A 331 4.50 3.16 -4.09
C ASP A 331 5.19 3.46 -2.74
N SER A 332 5.14 2.53 -1.79
CA SER A 332 5.71 2.66 -0.43
C SER A 332 6.79 1.63 -0.09
N ILE A 333 7.18 0.78 -1.06
CA ILE A 333 8.12 -0.34 -0.85
C ILE A 333 9.27 -0.40 -1.86
N TYR A 334 9.58 0.64 -2.62
CA TYR A 334 10.78 0.74 -3.47
C TYR A 334 11.59 2.00 -3.13
N GLY A 335 12.35 1.95 -2.04
CA GLY A 335 13.47 2.87 -1.82
C GLY A 335 14.40 2.88 -3.04
N THR A 336 14.95 4.05 -3.38
CA THR A 336 15.90 4.18 -4.50
C THR A 336 17.03 5.13 -4.14
N ASP A 337 18.26 4.76 -4.47
CA ASP A 337 19.49 5.52 -4.15
C ASP A 337 19.52 6.92 -4.79
N THR A 338 18.64 7.19 -5.76
CA THR A 338 18.47 8.51 -6.37
C THR A 338 17.63 9.48 -5.54
N MET A 339 17.00 9.00 -4.46
CA MET A 339 16.16 9.81 -3.57
C MET A 339 16.93 10.18 -2.30
N PRO A 340 16.59 11.28 -1.62
CA PRO A 340 17.22 11.65 -0.36
C PRO A 340 17.09 10.56 0.70
N GLU A 341 18.09 10.46 1.57
CA GLU A 341 18.01 9.64 2.78
C GLU A 341 16.95 10.20 3.74
N TYR A 342 16.22 9.30 4.36
CA TYR A 342 15.26 9.55 5.42
C TYR A 342 15.76 8.89 6.70
N ASP A 343 15.98 9.71 7.72
CA ASP A 343 16.42 9.23 9.02
C ASP A 343 15.21 8.77 9.85
N TYR A 344 15.07 7.45 10.04
CA TYR A 344 13.94 6.89 10.79
C TYR A 344 14.10 7.02 12.30
N ASP A 345 15.31 7.19 12.82
CA ASP A 345 15.60 7.32 14.25
C ASP A 345 16.86 8.16 14.45
N PHE A 346 16.65 9.43 14.80
CA PHE A 346 17.72 10.40 15.07
C PHE A 346 18.70 9.98 16.16
N SER A 347 18.35 9.00 16.99
CA SER A 347 19.23 8.47 18.05
C SER A 347 20.09 7.28 17.58
N GLN A 348 19.81 6.70 16.42
CA GLN A 348 20.46 5.48 15.91
C GLN A 348 20.98 5.68 14.48
N LYS A 349 22.26 6.04 14.39
CA LYS A 349 22.97 6.09 13.11
C LYS A 349 23.04 4.72 12.45
N GLY A 350 22.79 4.66 11.14
CA GLY A 350 22.77 3.45 10.32
C GLY A 350 21.35 2.96 10.02
N GLU A 351 20.33 3.56 10.63
CA GLU A 351 18.92 3.25 10.37
C GLU A 351 18.31 4.09 9.27
N GLU A 352 19.07 5.04 8.71
CA GLU A 352 18.66 5.86 7.58
C GLU A 352 18.45 4.99 6.33
N GLY A 353 17.43 5.32 5.55
CA GLY A 353 17.15 4.65 4.28
C GLY A 353 16.62 5.63 3.25
N HIS A 354 16.86 5.37 1.97
CA HIS A 354 16.36 6.24 0.91
C HIS A 354 14.83 6.29 0.90
N LEU A 355 14.28 7.49 0.69
CA LEU A 355 12.86 7.62 0.38
C LEU A 355 12.51 6.78 -0.85
N ASN A 356 11.25 6.35 -0.91
CA ASN A 356 10.73 5.68 -2.08
C ASN A 356 10.85 6.55 -3.32
N ALA A 357 11.04 5.90 -4.46
CA ALA A 357 10.77 6.54 -5.74
C ALA A 357 9.34 7.12 -5.69
N PRO A 358 9.15 8.44 -5.81
CA PRO A 358 7.81 9.02 -5.77
C PRO A 358 6.96 8.49 -6.92
N LEU A 359 7.60 8.00 -7.98
CA LEU A 359 6.98 7.66 -9.24
C LEU A 359 7.64 6.40 -9.85
N ILE A 360 6.85 5.35 -10.05
CA ILE A 360 7.22 4.19 -10.85
C ILE A 360 6.19 3.97 -11.95
N ALA A 361 6.59 3.32 -13.03
CA ALA A 361 5.69 2.87 -14.08
C ALA A 361 5.38 1.37 -13.93
N ARG A 362 4.10 1.00 -13.97
CA ARG A 362 3.64 -0.40 -13.96
C ARG A 362 2.75 -0.68 -15.16
N GLU A 363 2.87 -1.84 -15.79
CA GLU A 363 2.05 -2.19 -16.94
C GLU A 363 0.55 -2.24 -16.61
N PHE A 364 -0.33 -2.04 -17.60
CA PHE A 364 -1.79 -2.20 -17.39
C PHE A 364 -2.20 -3.60 -16.95
N ALA A 365 -1.47 -4.64 -17.37
CA ALA A 365 -1.74 -6.02 -16.99
C ALA A 365 -1.71 -6.24 -15.47
N TRP A 366 -0.92 -5.44 -14.73
CA TRP A 366 -0.86 -5.49 -13.27
C TRP A 366 -2.23 -5.29 -12.63
N VAL A 367 -2.95 -4.22 -13.00
CA VAL A 367 -4.28 -3.95 -12.44
C VAL A 367 -5.34 -4.91 -12.97
N GLN A 368 -5.19 -5.41 -14.20
CA GLN A 368 -6.14 -6.37 -14.76
C GLN A 368 -6.08 -7.74 -14.09
N THR A 369 -4.90 -8.11 -13.58
CA THR A 369 -4.62 -9.45 -13.05
C THR A 369 -4.56 -9.53 -11.54
N THR A 370 -4.20 -8.46 -10.82
CA THR A 370 -3.94 -8.56 -9.36
C THR A 370 -4.75 -7.61 -8.50
N LEU A 371 -5.43 -6.62 -9.09
CA LEU A 371 -6.23 -5.65 -8.36
C LEU A 371 -7.51 -6.29 -7.82
N ASN A 372 -7.84 -5.95 -6.56
CA ASN A 372 -9.09 -6.33 -5.92
C ASN A 372 -9.93 -5.13 -5.49
N HIS A 373 -9.35 -3.93 -5.30
CA HIS A 373 -10.12 -2.70 -5.05
C HIS A 373 -9.51 -1.51 -5.80
N ALA A 374 -10.37 -0.59 -6.26
CA ALA A 374 -10.01 0.70 -6.80
C ALA A 374 -11.00 1.74 -6.29
N ILE A 375 -10.49 2.79 -5.65
CA ILE A 375 -11.28 3.88 -5.09
C ILE A 375 -10.70 5.22 -5.50
N GLN A 376 -11.57 6.18 -5.79
CA GLN A 376 -11.20 7.56 -5.95
C GLN A 376 -11.66 8.36 -4.74
N ILE A 377 -10.76 9.16 -4.17
CA ILE A 377 -11.03 10.03 -3.02
C ILE A 377 -10.94 11.47 -3.49
N TYR A 378 -11.90 12.30 -3.09
CA TYR A 378 -11.99 13.70 -3.53
C TYR A 378 -12.75 14.58 -2.53
N PRO A 379 -12.47 15.89 -2.47
CA PRO A 379 -13.23 16.82 -1.61
C PRO A 379 -14.73 16.84 -1.94
N GLU A 380 -15.57 16.96 -0.90
CA GLU A 380 -17.01 17.21 -1.07
C GLU A 380 -17.24 18.46 -1.93
N GLY A 381 -18.17 18.39 -2.89
CA GLY A 381 -18.45 19.50 -3.82
C GLY A 381 -17.63 19.50 -5.11
N MET A 382 -16.77 18.49 -5.32
CA MET A 382 -16.01 18.29 -6.57
C MET A 382 -16.48 17.05 -7.36
N GLU A 383 -17.78 16.75 -7.34
CA GLU A 383 -18.40 15.55 -7.96
C GLU A 383 -18.32 15.43 -9.49
#